data_AF-A0A3C0QVM2-F1
#
_entry.id   AF-A0A3C0QVM2-F1
#
_cell.length_a   1.000
_cell.length_b   1.000
_cell.length_c   1.000
_cell.angle_alpha   90.00
_cell.angle_beta   90.00
_cell.angle_gamma   90.00
#
_symmetry.space_group_name_H-M   'P 1'
#
loop_
_entity.id
_entity.type
_entity.pdbx_description
1 polymer ?
#
loop_
_entity_poly.entity_id
_entity_poly.type
_entity_poly.pdbx_seq_one_letter_code
_entity_poly.pdbx_strand_id
1 'polypeptide(L)'
;MAKNWYKFLGILILLYVIAGGLLFDVPSLPVIRESIRNIYFHVGMWFSMMFVLAVALYHSLAFLHKMNPDDDHKAHVAVKTGVVFGVLGLLTGMIWARFTWGAFWLNDPKLNGAAVGMLIYLAYLVLRGSVENPVTRAKVAAVYNVFAFVLYFVFVMILPRMAAASIHPGIDGNPALATGDLDPVMQKVFFPAIAGWFLFAWWIFSVYARVHRFGSKIDQIN
;
A
#
# COMPACT_ATOMS: atom_id res chain seq x y z
N MET A 1 1.62 -8.78 28.16
CA MET A 1 2.62 -8.61 27.08
C MET A 1 2.26 -9.33 25.76
N ALA A 2 1.58 -10.49 25.77
CA ALA A 2 1.27 -11.29 24.57
C ALA A 2 0.38 -10.64 23.48
N LYS A 3 -0.28 -9.50 23.71
CA LYS A 3 -1.17 -8.86 22.72
C LYS A 3 -0.49 -7.82 21.82
N ASN A 4 0.71 -7.36 22.17
CA ASN A 4 1.41 -6.27 21.47
C ASN A 4 2.77 -6.67 20.89
N TRP A 5 3.18 -7.94 20.99
CA TRP A 5 4.51 -8.41 20.55
C TRP A 5 4.80 -8.07 19.08
N TYR A 6 3.79 -8.18 18.21
CA TYR A 6 3.93 -7.89 16.77
C TYR A 6 4.30 -6.42 16.49
N LYS A 7 3.96 -5.49 17.40
CA LYS A 7 4.34 -4.07 17.28
C LYS A 7 5.84 -3.89 17.52
N PHE A 8 6.34 -4.48 18.61
CA PHE A 8 7.77 -4.47 18.92
C PHE A 8 8.56 -5.22 17.85
N LEU A 9 8.07 -6.37 17.39
CA LEU A 9 8.68 -7.10 16.29
C LEU A 9 8.73 -6.26 15.00
N GLY A 10 7.62 -5.60 14.64
CA GLY A 10 7.58 -4.71 13.48
C GLY A 10 8.61 -3.58 13.58
N ILE A 11 8.75 -2.96 14.75
CA ILE A 11 9.77 -1.92 15.00
C ILE A 11 11.17 -2.49 14.84
N LEU A 12 11.48 -3.63 15.48
CA LEU A 12 12.80 -4.26 15.40
C LEU A 12 13.17 -4.63 13.96
N ILE A 13 12.22 -5.18 13.20
CA ILE A 13 12.43 -5.49 11.78
C ILE A 13 12.68 -4.22 10.98
N LEU A 14 11.90 -3.15 11.18
CA LEU A 14 12.10 -1.90 10.44
C LEU A 14 13.43 -1.21 10.81
N LEU A 15 13.87 -1.30 12.08
CA LEU A 15 15.21 -0.84 12.48
C LEU A 15 16.32 -1.66 11.81
N TYR A 16 16.15 -2.99 11.72
CA TYR A 16 17.05 -3.85 10.95
C TYR A 16 17.06 -3.47 9.47
N VAL A 17 15.90 -3.15 8.88
CA VAL A 17 15.80 -2.74 7.47
C VAL A 17 16.49 -1.42 7.22
N ILE A 18 16.39 -0.46 8.14
CA ILE A 18 17.14 0.80 8.05
C ILE A 18 18.64 0.53 8.13
N ALA A 19 19.10 -0.24 9.13
CA ALA A 19 20.52 -0.54 9.30
C ALA A 19 21.08 -1.34 8.12
N GLY A 20 20.45 -2.46 7.76
CA GLY A 20 20.86 -3.30 6.63
C GLY A 20 20.73 -2.60 5.29
N GLY A 21 19.68 -1.80 5.10
CA GLY A 21 19.47 -1.03 3.88
C GLY A 21 20.52 0.06 3.64
N LEU A 22 21.19 0.54 4.70
CA LEU A 22 22.30 1.49 4.61
C LEU A 22 23.68 0.83 4.61
N LEU A 23 23.85 -0.27 5.35
CA LEU A 23 25.16 -0.88 5.62
C LEU A 23 25.51 -2.04 4.70
N PHE A 24 24.52 -2.77 4.16
CA PHE A 24 24.81 -3.92 3.30
C PHE A 24 25.07 -3.48 1.87
N ASP A 25 25.87 -4.24 1.14
CA ASP A 25 26.16 -3.96 -0.26
C ASP A 25 24.94 -4.17 -1.16
N VAL A 26 24.87 -3.39 -2.23
CA VAL A 26 23.88 -3.53 -3.30
C VAL A 26 24.61 -3.67 -4.64
N PRO A 27 24.05 -4.39 -5.63
CA PRO A 27 24.68 -4.53 -6.93
C PRO A 27 24.80 -3.17 -7.63
N SER A 28 25.97 -2.91 -8.23
CA SER A 28 26.22 -1.69 -9.01
C SER A 28 25.55 -1.78 -10.38
N LEU A 29 24.27 -1.41 -10.46
CA LEU A 29 23.52 -1.32 -11.72
C LEU A 29 23.80 0.00 -12.45
N PRO A 30 23.99 0.02 -13.79
CA PRO A 30 24.42 1.22 -14.53
C PRO A 30 23.56 2.47 -14.34
N VAL A 31 22.23 2.28 -14.30
CA VAL A 31 21.24 3.36 -14.16
C VAL A 31 20.83 3.57 -12.70
N ILE A 32 20.43 2.50 -12.02
CA ILE A 32 19.82 2.61 -10.69
C ILE A 32 20.86 2.84 -9.58
N ARG A 33 22.05 2.23 -9.67
CA ARG A 33 23.15 2.36 -8.70
C ARG A 33 22.64 2.21 -7.24
N GLU A 34 23.17 3.02 -6.33
CA GLU A 34 22.80 3.04 -4.90
C GLU A 34 21.33 3.42 -4.64
N SER A 35 20.64 4.07 -5.58
CA SER A 35 19.23 4.42 -5.39
C SER A 35 18.32 3.19 -5.25
N ILE A 36 18.80 2.01 -5.66
CA ILE A 36 18.06 0.75 -5.55
C ILE A 36 17.68 0.45 -4.10
N ARG A 37 18.44 0.93 -3.10
CA ARG A 37 18.14 0.77 -1.66
C ARG A 37 16.75 1.26 -1.29
N ASN A 38 16.17 2.20 -2.04
CA ASN A 38 14.82 2.68 -1.80
C ASN A 38 13.75 1.58 -1.99
N ILE A 39 14.06 0.48 -2.68
CA ILE A 39 13.20 -0.71 -2.79
C ILE A 39 12.68 -1.19 -1.42
N TYR A 40 13.53 -1.17 -0.38
CA TYR A 40 13.18 -1.67 0.96
C TYR A 40 12.09 -0.83 1.63
N PHE A 41 11.90 0.40 1.19
CA PHE A 41 10.92 1.33 1.74
C PHE A 41 9.74 1.46 0.79
N HIS A 42 10.01 1.90 -0.44
CA HIS A 42 9.01 2.17 -1.47
C HIS A 42 8.14 0.95 -1.78
N VAL A 43 8.76 -0.20 -2.11
CA VAL A 43 8.01 -1.41 -2.48
C VAL A 43 7.29 -2.00 -1.27
N GLY A 44 7.91 -1.96 -0.09
CA GLY A 44 7.28 -2.37 1.16
C GLY A 44 6.03 -1.56 1.51
N MET A 45 6.06 -0.24 1.29
CA MET A 45 4.90 0.64 1.44
C MET A 45 3.80 0.32 0.43
N TRP A 46 4.14 0.08 -0.84
CA TRP A 46 3.17 -0.33 -1.86
C TRP A 46 2.50 -1.66 -1.57
N PHE A 47 3.29 -2.67 -1.18
CA PHE A 47 2.73 -3.97 -0.80
C PHE A 47 1.85 -3.85 0.44
N SER A 48 2.22 -2.97 1.38
CA SER A 48 1.41 -2.69 2.57
C SER A 48 0.09 -2.04 2.23
N MET A 49 0.08 -1.08 1.30
CA MET A 49 -1.15 -0.52 0.74
C MET A 49 -2.02 -1.63 0.15
N MET A 50 -1.47 -2.47 -0.75
CA MET A 50 -2.20 -3.57 -1.37
C MET A 50 -2.79 -4.53 -0.32
N PHE A 51 -2.00 -4.87 0.71
CA PHE A 51 -2.42 -5.71 1.82
C PHE A 51 -3.62 -5.12 2.56
N VAL A 52 -3.55 -3.85 3.00
CA VAL A 52 -4.67 -3.24 3.74
C VAL A 52 -5.87 -2.96 2.84
N LEU A 53 -5.68 -2.71 1.54
CA LEU A 53 -6.80 -2.61 0.60
C LEU A 53 -7.47 -3.96 0.33
N ALA A 54 -6.71 -5.07 0.35
CA ALA A 54 -7.30 -6.41 0.32
C ALA A 54 -8.10 -6.70 1.61
N VAL A 55 -7.64 -6.24 2.76
CA VAL A 55 -8.43 -6.25 4.01
C VAL A 55 -9.71 -5.42 3.86
N ALA A 56 -9.64 -4.26 3.20
CA ALA A 56 -10.82 -3.45 2.91
C ALA A 56 -11.81 -4.18 2.00
N LEU A 57 -11.32 -4.83 0.94
CA LEU A 57 -12.13 -5.64 0.02
C LEU A 57 -12.83 -6.78 0.79
N TYR A 58 -12.07 -7.54 1.58
CA TYR A 58 -12.61 -8.62 2.40
C TYR A 58 -13.77 -8.15 3.29
N HIS A 59 -13.57 -7.05 4.02
CA HIS A 59 -14.62 -6.49 4.88
C HIS A 59 -15.79 -5.87 4.10
N SER A 60 -15.55 -5.34 2.89
CA SER A 60 -16.63 -4.86 2.02
C SER A 60 -17.52 -6.02 1.56
N LEU A 61 -16.92 -7.14 1.14
CA LEU A 61 -17.65 -8.35 0.77
C LEU A 61 -18.37 -8.96 1.97
N ALA A 62 -17.73 -9.01 3.14
CA ALA A 62 -18.36 -9.48 4.38
C ALA A 62 -19.56 -8.61 4.78
N PHE A 63 -19.44 -7.28 4.64
CA PHE A 63 -20.54 -6.35 4.85
C PHE A 63 -21.69 -6.60 3.86
N LEU A 64 -21.40 -6.74 2.56
CA LEU A 64 -22.45 -7.01 1.57
C LEU A 64 -23.17 -8.34 1.80
N HIS A 65 -22.49 -9.32 2.39
CA HIS A 65 -23.08 -10.62 2.71
C HIS A 65 -23.91 -10.60 4.00
N LYS A 66 -23.43 -9.94 5.07
CA LYS A 66 -24.04 -10.02 6.41
C LYS A 66 -24.71 -8.74 6.89
N MET A 67 -24.54 -7.64 6.17
CA MET A 67 -25.00 -6.30 6.55
C MET A 67 -24.50 -5.83 7.93
N ASN A 68 -23.34 -6.35 8.37
CA ASN A 68 -22.78 -6.07 9.70
C ASN A 68 -22.03 -4.72 9.73
N PRO A 69 -22.48 -3.72 10.51
CA PRO A 69 -21.85 -2.39 10.55
C PRO A 69 -20.35 -2.41 10.94
N ASP A 70 -19.93 -3.40 11.74
CA ASP A 70 -18.52 -3.55 12.12
C ASP A 70 -17.61 -3.88 10.93
N ASP A 71 -18.12 -4.56 9.90
CA ASP A 71 -17.38 -4.88 8.68
C ASP A 71 -17.26 -3.64 7.78
N ASP A 72 -18.35 -2.88 7.61
CA ASP A 72 -18.30 -1.58 6.92
C ASP A 72 -17.29 -0.62 7.58
N HIS A 73 -17.29 -0.58 8.91
CA HIS A 73 -16.36 0.22 9.68
C HIS A 73 -14.89 -0.16 9.42
N LYS A 74 -14.58 -1.45 9.49
CA LYS A 74 -13.22 -1.96 9.20
C LYS A 74 -12.82 -1.70 7.76
N ALA A 75 -13.73 -1.87 6.79
CA ALA A 75 -13.46 -1.56 5.39
C ALA A 75 -13.07 -0.08 5.20
N HIS A 76 -13.83 0.84 5.79
CA HIS A 76 -13.55 2.27 5.70
C HIS A 76 -12.18 2.63 6.28
N VAL A 77 -11.87 2.11 7.48
CA VAL A 77 -10.57 2.33 8.13
C VAL A 77 -9.42 1.73 7.33
N ALA A 78 -9.61 0.54 6.76
CA ALA A 78 -8.63 -0.11 5.93
C ALA A 78 -8.33 0.71 4.65
N VAL A 79 -9.36 1.28 3.99
CA VAL A 79 -9.15 2.20 2.87
C VAL A 79 -8.35 3.43 3.29
N LYS A 80 -8.73 4.10 4.40
CA LYS A 80 -7.97 5.27 4.90
C LYS A 80 -6.51 4.93 5.18
N THR A 81 -6.27 3.76 5.77
CA THR A 81 -4.90 3.27 6.02
C THR A 81 -4.16 3.01 4.71
N GLY A 82 -4.80 2.37 3.74
CA GLY A 82 -4.24 2.12 2.41
C GLY A 82 -3.87 3.41 1.68
N VAL A 83 -4.72 4.43 1.74
CA VAL A 83 -4.44 5.74 1.15
C VAL A 83 -3.19 6.38 1.76
N VAL A 84 -2.98 6.27 3.07
CA VAL A 84 -1.75 6.77 3.72
C VAL A 84 -0.51 6.07 3.15
N PHE A 85 -0.53 4.73 3.08
CA PHE A 85 0.59 3.98 2.50
C PHE A 85 0.78 4.26 1.01
N GLY A 86 -0.30 4.49 0.26
CA GLY A 86 -0.25 4.86 -1.15
C GLY A 86 0.35 6.26 -1.38
N VAL A 87 0.01 7.24 -0.54
CA VAL A 87 0.65 8.57 -0.56
C VAL A 87 2.14 8.44 -0.27
N LEU A 88 2.52 7.68 0.77
CA LEU A 88 3.93 7.43 1.09
C LEU A 88 4.66 6.69 -0.06
N GLY A 89 4.01 5.72 -0.68
CA GLY A 89 4.52 5.01 -1.86
C GLY A 89 4.71 5.93 -3.07
N LEU A 90 3.76 6.83 -3.35
CA LEU A 90 3.90 7.83 -4.40
C LEU A 90 5.05 8.80 -4.11
N LEU A 91 5.12 9.35 -2.89
CA LEU A 91 6.19 10.29 -2.52
C LEU A 91 7.57 9.65 -2.64
N THR A 92 7.75 8.47 -2.06
CA THR A 92 9.03 7.74 -2.15
C THR A 92 9.35 7.31 -3.57
N GLY A 93 8.35 7.02 -4.40
CA GLY A 93 8.52 6.71 -5.82
C GLY A 93 8.94 7.91 -6.65
N MET A 94 8.32 9.07 -6.44
CA MET A 94 8.67 10.32 -7.12
C MET A 94 10.09 10.76 -6.78
N ILE A 95 10.47 10.65 -5.51
CA ILE A 95 11.84 10.93 -5.06
C ILE A 95 12.81 9.99 -5.75
N TRP A 96 12.51 8.69 -5.78
CA TRP A 96 13.35 7.72 -6.48
C TRP A 96 13.50 8.06 -7.96
N ALA A 97 12.39 8.41 -8.61
CA ALA A 97 12.41 8.74 -10.03
C ALA A 97 13.28 9.96 -10.33
N ARG A 98 13.24 10.97 -9.46
CA ARG A 98 14.08 12.16 -9.57
C ARG A 98 15.56 11.83 -9.46
N PHE A 99 15.95 10.94 -8.55
CA PHE A 99 17.35 10.55 -8.37
C PHE A 99 17.87 9.62 -9.46
N THR A 100 17.01 8.76 -10.03
CA THR A 100 17.43 7.76 -11.03
C THR A 100 17.37 8.31 -12.46
N TRP A 101 16.32 9.04 -12.81
CA TRP A 101 16.02 9.47 -14.18
C TRP A 101 15.88 10.99 -14.34
N GLY A 102 16.09 11.77 -13.27
CA GLY A 102 16.13 13.23 -13.35
C GLY A 102 14.76 13.92 -13.34
N ALA A 103 13.64 13.21 -13.19
CA ALA A 103 12.30 13.82 -13.09
C ALA A 103 11.45 13.15 -12.00
N PHE A 104 10.64 13.93 -11.28
CA PHE A 104 9.73 13.38 -10.25
C PHE A 104 8.62 12.50 -10.84
N TRP A 105 8.26 12.74 -12.11
CA TRP A 105 7.26 11.96 -12.82
C TRP A 105 7.69 11.76 -14.26
N LEU A 106 7.60 10.52 -14.72
CA LEU A 106 7.88 10.11 -16.09
C LEU A 106 6.57 9.61 -16.70
N ASN A 107 6.46 9.69 -18.01
CA ASN A 107 5.31 9.11 -18.71
C ASN A 107 5.46 7.59 -18.79
N ASP A 108 5.21 6.92 -17.66
CA ASP A 108 5.29 5.47 -17.52
C ASP A 108 3.89 4.91 -17.18
N PRO A 109 3.47 3.81 -17.82
CA PRO A 109 2.14 3.22 -17.61
C PRO A 109 1.84 2.85 -16.15
N LYS A 110 2.84 2.41 -15.39
CA LYS A 110 2.66 1.99 -14.00
C LYS A 110 2.68 3.18 -13.02
N LEU A 111 3.50 4.21 -13.28
CA LEU A 111 3.42 5.49 -12.56
C LEU A 111 2.00 6.06 -12.70
N ASN A 112 1.55 6.22 -13.95
CA ASN A 112 0.23 6.77 -14.26
C ASN A 112 -0.90 5.89 -13.69
N GLY A 113 -0.78 4.56 -13.82
CA GLY A 113 -1.73 3.61 -13.23
C GLY A 113 -1.81 3.69 -11.71
N ALA A 114 -0.68 3.89 -11.03
CA ALA A 114 -0.63 4.10 -9.59
C ALA A 114 -1.30 5.42 -9.16
N ALA A 115 -1.09 6.51 -9.90
CA ALA A 115 -1.75 7.79 -9.65
C ALA A 115 -3.26 7.71 -9.85
N VAL A 116 -3.72 7.11 -10.97
CA VAL A 116 -5.15 6.88 -11.24
C VAL A 116 -5.76 5.98 -10.16
N GLY A 117 -5.06 4.92 -9.76
CA GLY A 117 -5.43 4.06 -8.65
C GLY A 117 -5.66 4.82 -7.35
N MET A 118 -4.77 5.74 -7.01
CA MET A 118 -4.92 6.60 -5.84
C MET A 118 -6.11 7.55 -5.95
N LEU A 119 -6.34 8.15 -7.12
CA LEU A 119 -7.53 8.99 -7.37
C LEU A 119 -8.84 8.20 -7.20
N ILE A 120 -8.89 6.93 -7.62
CA ILE A 120 -10.05 6.05 -7.40
C ILE A 120 -10.32 5.88 -5.90
N TYR A 121 -9.28 5.66 -5.09
CA TYR A 121 -9.45 5.52 -3.64
C TYR A 121 -9.75 6.85 -2.92
N LEU A 122 -9.30 7.99 -3.45
CA LEU A 122 -9.75 9.30 -2.98
C LEU A 122 -11.22 9.53 -3.32
N ALA A 123 -11.65 9.15 -4.52
CA ALA A 123 -13.05 9.21 -4.94
C ALA A 123 -13.95 8.30 -4.08
N TYR A 124 -13.47 7.13 -3.65
CA TYR A 124 -14.17 6.31 -2.63
C TYR A 124 -14.44 7.12 -1.35
N LEU A 125 -13.44 7.85 -0.83
CA LEU A 125 -13.59 8.63 0.39
C LEU A 125 -14.58 9.78 0.23
N VAL A 126 -14.54 10.47 -0.91
CA VAL A 126 -15.48 11.54 -1.26
C VAL A 126 -16.90 11.00 -1.39
N LEU A 127 -17.10 9.92 -2.16
CA LEU A 127 -18.39 9.27 -2.36
C LEU A 127 -19.00 8.81 -1.03
N ARG A 128 -18.20 8.20 -0.17
CA ARG A 128 -18.68 7.78 1.15
C ARG A 128 -19.07 8.98 2.01
N GLY A 129 -18.32 10.09 1.92
CA GLY A 129 -18.61 11.32 2.65
C GLY A 129 -19.87 12.05 2.16
N SER A 130 -20.29 11.84 0.91
CA SER A 130 -21.43 12.52 0.31
C SER A 130 -22.78 11.82 0.53
N VAL A 131 -22.81 10.64 1.16
CA VAL A 131 -24.04 9.88 1.40
C VAL A 131 -24.44 9.98 2.87
N GLU A 132 -25.60 10.58 3.13
CA GLU A 132 -26.08 10.84 4.50
C GLU A 132 -26.60 9.58 5.19
N ASN A 133 -27.46 8.81 4.53
CA ASN A 133 -28.05 7.61 5.13
C ASN A 133 -26.95 6.58 5.42
N PRO A 134 -26.73 6.17 6.69
CA PRO A 134 -25.61 5.30 7.06
C PRO A 134 -25.61 3.94 6.36
N VAL A 135 -26.79 3.35 6.15
CA VAL A 135 -26.94 2.04 5.51
C VAL A 135 -26.66 2.13 4.02
N THR A 136 -27.23 3.15 3.34
CA THR A 136 -26.97 3.40 1.92
C THR A 136 -25.49 3.74 1.70
N ARG A 137 -24.90 4.57 2.55
CA ARG A 137 -23.48 4.92 2.54
C ARG A 137 -22.60 3.68 2.59
N ALA A 138 -22.88 2.78 3.54
CA ALA A 138 -22.13 1.54 3.70
C ALA A 138 -22.23 0.64 2.46
N LYS A 139 -23.44 0.47 1.90
CA LYS A 139 -23.66 -0.33 0.69
C LYS A 139 -22.93 0.24 -0.52
N VAL A 140 -23.13 1.52 -0.82
CA VAL A 140 -22.52 2.19 -1.97
C VAL A 140 -21.00 2.18 -1.86
N ALA A 141 -20.47 2.47 -0.68
CA ALA A 141 -19.03 2.40 -0.44
C ALA A 141 -18.50 0.96 -0.64
N ALA A 142 -19.13 -0.05 -0.04
CA ALA A 142 -18.67 -1.43 -0.16
C ALA A 142 -18.63 -1.90 -1.63
N VAL A 143 -19.67 -1.61 -2.40
CA VAL A 143 -19.71 -1.90 -3.85
C VAL A 143 -18.61 -1.15 -4.59
N TYR A 144 -18.46 0.15 -4.36
CA TYR A 144 -17.40 0.95 -4.97
C TYR A 144 -16.02 0.36 -4.66
N ASN A 145 -15.75 -0.03 -3.42
CA ASN A 145 -14.45 -0.57 -3.02
C ASN A 145 -14.09 -1.87 -3.75
N VAL A 146 -15.08 -2.72 -4.04
CA VAL A 146 -14.89 -3.92 -4.87
C VAL A 146 -14.37 -3.53 -6.26
N PHE A 147 -15.05 -2.60 -6.93
CA PHE A 147 -14.63 -2.11 -8.24
C PHE A 147 -13.29 -1.38 -8.18
N ALA A 148 -13.07 -0.55 -7.16
CA ALA A 148 -11.83 0.18 -6.95
C ALA A 148 -10.63 -0.75 -6.84
N PHE A 149 -10.75 -1.84 -6.08
CA PHE A 149 -9.68 -2.82 -5.92
C PHE A 149 -9.35 -3.52 -7.25
N VAL A 150 -10.39 -3.93 -8.00
CA VAL A 150 -10.21 -4.57 -9.32
C VAL A 150 -9.55 -3.60 -10.30
N LEU A 151 -10.05 -2.36 -10.41
CA LEU A 151 -9.48 -1.34 -11.29
C LEU A 151 -8.03 -1.01 -10.90
N TYR A 152 -7.74 -0.89 -9.61
CA TYR A 152 -6.39 -0.67 -9.12
C TYR A 152 -5.44 -1.81 -9.52
N PHE A 153 -5.88 -3.07 -9.36
CA PHE A 153 -5.12 -4.23 -9.79
C PHE A 153 -4.88 -4.21 -11.32
N VAL A 154 -5.90 -3.86 -12.10
CA VAL A 154 -5.76 -3.71 -13.56
C VAL A 154 -4.73 -2.65 -13.91
N PHE A 155 -4.83 -1.44 -13.34
CA PHE A 155 -3.95 -0.33 -13.70
C PHE A 155 -2.50 -0.50 -13.25
N VAL A 156 -2.25 -1.18 -12.14
CA VAL A 156 -0.90 -1.31 -11.57
C VAL A 156 -0.24 -2.65 -11.91
N MET A 157 -1.02 -3.71 -12.06
CA MET A 157 -0.49 -5.05 -12.33
C MET A 157 -0.68 -5.49 -13.79
N ILE A 158 -1.82 -5.21 -14.41
CA ILE A 158 -2.11 -5.75 -15.75
C ILE A 158 -1.62 -4.80 -16.83
N LEU A 159 -2.09 -3.55 -16.83
CA LEU A 159 -1.82 -2.55 -17.87
C LEU A 159 -0.31 -2.35 -18.13
N PRO A 160 0.58 -2.24 -17.13
CA PRO A 160 2.00 -2.03 -17.40
C PRO A 160 2.70 -3.21 -18.07
N ARG A 161 2.17 -4.44 -17.89
CA ARG A 161 2.69 -5.65 -18.54
C ARG A 161 2.16 -5.82 -19.98
N MET A 162 1.10 -5.11 -20.33
CA MET A 162 0.56 -5.04 -21.68
C MET A 162 1.13 -3.87 -22.47
N ALA A 163 1.79 -2.93 -21.81
CA ALA A 163 2.42 -1.80 -22.45
C ALA A 163 3.72 -2.21 -23.14
N ALA A 164 4.08 -1.52 -24.23
CA ALA A 164 5.27 -1.84 -25.02
C ALA A 164 6.61 -1.48 -24.32
N ALA A 165 6.56 -0.65 -23.27
CA ALA A 165 7.73 -0.30 -22.45
C ALA A 165 7.29 0.19 -21.06
N SER A 166 8.07 -0.14 -20.04
CA SER A 166 7.97 0.45 -18.69
C SER A 166 9.36 0.68 -18.10
N ILE A 167 9.53 1.80 -17.38
CA ILE A 167 10.77 2.10 -16.66
C ILE A 167 10.90 1.30 -15.35
N HIS A 168 9.80 0.70 -14.90
CA HIS A 168 9.80 -0.03 -13.65
C HIS A 168 10.69 -1.26 -13.74
N PRO A 169 11.62 -1.45 -12.80
CA PRO A 169 12.46 -2.63 -12.86
C PRO A 169 11.61 -3.90 -12.74
N GLY A 170 11.99 -4.95 -13.47
CA GLY A 170 11.28 -6.24 -13.54
C GLY A 170 10.20 -6.34 -14.63
N ILE A 171 10.01 -5.32 -15.47
CA ILE A 171 9.15 -5.35 -16.66
C ILE A 171 10.04 -5.01 -17.87
N ASP A 172 10.09 -5.89 -18.87
CA ASP A 172 10.90 -5.82 -20.10
C ASP A 172 12.42 -5.66 -19.92
N GLY A 173 13.12 -6.76 -19.65
CA GLY A 173 14.58 -6.84 -19.80
C GLY A 173 15.41 -5.97 -18.85
N ASN A 174 14.79 -5.20 -17.96
CA ASN A 174 15.42 -4.49 -16.85
C ASN A 174 15.36 -5.39 -15.59
N PRO A 175 16.40 -6.18 -15.29
CA PRO A 175 16.30 -7.34 -14.39
C PRO A 175 16.17 -6.98 -12.90
N ALA A 176 16.10 -5.71 -12.53
CA ALA A 176 16.35 -5.35 -11.13
C ALA A 176 15.28 -5.84 -10.13
N LEU A 177 14.12 -6.34 -10.57
CA LEU A 177 12.97 -6.66 -9.70
C LEU A 177 12.03 -7.78 -10.16
N ALA A 178 12.42 -8.70 -11.06
CA ALA A 178 11.73 -9.98 -11.08
C ALA A 178 12.07 -10.67 -9.74
N THR A 179 11.11 -11.11 -8.94
CA THR A 179 11.37 -11.62 -7.58
C THR A 179 12.36 -12.78 -7.51
N GLY A 180 12.65 -13.45 -8.64
CA GLY A 180 13.68 -14.47 -8.78
C GLY A 180 15.09 -13.94 -9.06
N ASP A 181 15.23 -12.68 -9.48
CA ASP A 181 16.49 -12.06 -9.93
C ASP A 181 17.07 -11.04 -8.92
N LEU A 182 16.41 -10.84 -7.76
CA LEU A 182 16.91 -9.94 -6.73
C LEU A 182 18.21 -10.49 -6.14
N ASP A 183 19.23 -9.64 -6.02
CA ASP A 183 20.53 -10.02 -5.46
C ASP A 183 20.41 -10.70 -4.08
N PRO A 184 21.16 -11.79 -3.80
CA PRO A 184 21.04 -12.54 -2.55
C PRO A 184 21.31 -11.72 -1.27
N VAL A 185 22.17 -10.70 -1.34
CA VAL A 185 22.43 -9.80 -0.20
C VAL A 185 21.21 -8.90 0.01
N MET A 186 20.66 -8.37 -1.08
CA MET A 186 19.46 -7.55 -1.03
C MET A 186 18.24 -8.32 -0.49
N GLN A 187 18.09 -9.60 -0.82
CA GLN A 187 16.99 -10.45 -0.33
C GLN A 187 16.95 -10.51 1.21
N LYS A 188 18.12 -10.49 1.87
CA LYS A 188 18.23 -10.49 3.35
C LYS A 188 17.57 -9.27 3.99
N VAL A 189 17.48 -8.15 3.26
CA VAL A 189 16.84 -6.92 3.75
C VAL A 189 15.42 -6.80 3.19
N PHE A 190 15.21 -7.15 1.93
CA PHE A 190 13.95 -6.95 1.23
C PHE A 190 12.77 -7.75 1.80
N PHE A 191 12.94 -9.04 2.06
CA PHE A 191 11.85 -9.85 2.61
C PHE A 191 11.50 -9.47 4.05
N PRO A 192 12.47 -9.22 4.96
CA PRO A 192 12.18 -8.61 6.25
C PRO A 192 11.50 -7.24 6.11
N ALA A 193 11.87 -6.41 5.13
CA ALA A 193 11.21 -5.14 4.89
C ALA A 193 9.71 -5.32 4.59
N ILE A 194 9.34 -6.25 3.71
CA ILE A 194 7.92 -6.55 3.43
C ILE A 194 7.19 -6.93 4.73
N ALA A 195 7.76 -7.84 5.53
CA ALA A 195 7.16 -8.26 6.79
C ALA A 195 7.02 -7.10 7.80
N GLY A 196 8.07 -6.29 7.96
CA GLY A 196 8.08 -5.13 8.85
C GLY A 196 7.03 -4.10 8.46
N TRP A 197 6.94 -3.78 7.16
CA TRP A 197 5.93 -2.87 6.63
C TRP A 197 4.51 -3.41 6.78
N PHE A 198 4.28 -4.72 6.59
CA PHE A 198 2.96 -5.34 6.82
C PHE A 198 2.54 -5.26 8.29
N LEU A 199 3.45 -5.56 9.21
CA LEU A 199 3.20 -5.44 10.64
C LEU A 199 2.92 -3.99 11.03
N PHE A 200 3.65 -3.04 10.46
CA PHE A 200 3.43 -1.62 10.69
C PHE A 200 2.08 -1.16 10.14
N ALA A 201 1.72 -1.55 8.91
CA ALA A 201 0.44 -1.22 8.31
C ALA A 201 -0.74 -1.83 9.08
N TRP A 202 -0.61 -3.08 9.51
CA TRP A 202 -1.58 -3.74 10.38
C TRP A 202 -1.70 -3.03 11.73
N TRP A 203 -0.58 -2.58 12.30
CA TRP A 203 -0.59 -1.82 13.54
C TRP A 203 -1.37 -0.51 13.36
N ILE A 204 -1.05 0.30 12.34
CA ILE A 204 -1.77 1.56 12.04
C ILE A 204 -3.26 1.31 11.82
N PHE A 205 -3.61 0.34 10.98
CA PHE A 205 -5.00 -0.09 10.77
C PHE A 205 -5.70 -0.41 12.09
N SER A 206 -5.06 -1.23 12.94
CA SER A 206 -5.63 -1.63 14.23
C SER A 206 -5.85 -0.44 15.18
N VAL A 207 -4.96 0.55 15.16
CA VAL A 207 -5.07 1.77 15.98
C VAL A 207 -6.24 2.59 15.48
N TYR A 208 -6.31 2.89 14.19
CA TYR A 208 -7.41 3.64 13.59
C TYR A 208 -8.76 2.96 13.83
N ALA A 209 -8.81 1.62 13.69
CA ALA A 209 -10.04 0.85 13.88
C ALA A 209 -10.57 0.97 15.31
N ARG A 210 -9.67 0.96 16.31
CA ARG A 210 -10.01 1.17 17.72
C ARG A 210 -10.45 2.60 17.99
N VAL A 211 -9.69 3.60 17.53
CA VAL A 211 -9.98 5.02 17.76
C VAL A 211 -11.37 5.39 17.22
N HIS A 212 -11.66 4.99 15.98
CA HIS A 212 -12.95 5.32 15.37
C HIS A 212 -14.12 4.55 16.00
N ARG A 213 -13.90 3.31 16.49
CA ARG A 213 -14.90 2.58 17.29
C ARG A 213 -15.19 3.26 18.64
N PHE A 214 -14.20 3.90 19.24
CA PHE A 214 -14.45 4.70 20.45
C PHE A 214 -15.19 5.99 20.13
N GLY A 215 -14.82 6.69 19.05
CA GLY A 215 -15.53 7.87 18.58
C GLY A 215 -17.02 7.58 18.35
N SER A 216 -17.34 6.52 17.60
CA SER A 216 -18.75 6.17 17.34
C SER A 216 -19.55 5.80 18.58
N LYS A 217 -18.91 5.27 19.63
CA LYS A 217 -19.57 5.00 20.92
C LYS A 217 -19.82 6.29 21.71
N ILE A 218 -18.90 7.24 21.65
CA ILE A 218 -19.07 8.55 22.30
C ILE A 218 -20.22 9.31 21.65
N ASP A 219 -20.30 9.30 20.32
CA ASP A 219 -21.39 9.94 19.55
C ASP A 219 -22.77 9.29 19.79
N GLN A 220 -22.83 8.06 20.30
CA GLN A 220 -24.08 7.39 20.69
C GLN A 220 -24.53 7.73 22.12
N ILE A 221 -23.62 8.24 22.95
CA ILE A 221 -23.88 8.59 24.35
C ILE A 221 -24.29 10.07 24.46
N ASN A 222 -23.77 10.92 23.56
CA ASN A 222 -24.12 12.34 23.45
C ASN A 222 -25.37 12.54 22.59
#